data_AF-A0A2T5C491-F1
#
_entry.id   AF-A0A2T5C491-F1
#
_cell.length_a   1.000
_cell.length_b   1.000
_cell.length_c   1.000
_cell.angle_alpha   90.00
_cell.angle_beta   90.00
_cell.angle_gamma   90.00
#
_symmetry.space_group_name_H-M   'P 1'
#
loop_
_entity.id
_entity.type
_entity.pdbx_description
1 polymer ?
#
loop_
_entity_poly.entity_id
_entity_poly.type
_entity_poly.pdbx_seq_one_letter_code
_entity_poly.pdbx_strand_id
1 'polypeptide(L)'
;MDEDELYNRFKELSDLKEAIEANGKAFHGKLGQDLFDLVFGYWPEMVACRAEMEVPLRELTVAYSHEAMESLNAAQYYLRTGAAVPQTAPVPQPLSATDAEERALKLHREMPDVDMDEWREIVWEDFQWQMKANHFVHRIHKLMKRAMTDFYLDDLLELDGKHLLLLDEYLYIMGASQFAEELYKLMDDREPE
;
A
#
# COMPACT_ATOMS: atom_id res chain seq x y z
N MET A 1 -19.45 -43.95 3.97
CA MET A 1 -19.22 -42.99 2.88
C MET A 1 -19.27 -43.77 1.60
N ASP A 2 -20.32 -43.58 0.82
CA ASP A 2 -20.49 -44.27 -0.46
C ASP A 2 -19.71 -43.54 -1.58
N GLU A 3 -19.64 -44.16 -2.76
CA GLU A 3 -18.90 -43.62 -3.92
C GLU A 3 -19.48 -42.29 -4.42
N ASP A 4 -20.79 -42.09 -4.31
CA ASP A 4 -21.47 -40.86 -4.73
C ASP A 4 -21.17 -39.70 -3.76
N GLU A 5 -21.12 -39.98 -2.45
CA GLU A 5 -20.74 -39.05 -1.39
C GLU A 5 -19.27 -38.62 -1.53
N LEU A 6 -18.37 -39.56 -1.87
CA LEU A 6 -16.98 -39.28 -2.19
C LEU A 6 -16.85 -38.39 -3.44
N TYR A 7 -17.55 -38.74 -4.53
CA TYR A 7 -17.52 -37.97 -5.77
C TYR A 7 -18.02 -36.54 -5.59
N ASN A 8 -19.15 -36.37 -4.89
CA ASN A 8 -19.71 -35.04 -4.61
C ASN A 8 -18.73 -34.20 -3.77
N ARG A 9 -18.08 -34.79 -2.76
CA ARG A 9 -17.07 -34.09 -1.97
C ARG A 9 -15.84 -33.69 -2.79
N PHE A 10 -15.38 -34.53 -3.71
CA PHE A 10 -14.28 -34.16 -4.62
C PHE A 10 -14.67 -33.03 -5.57
N LYS A 11 -15.91 -33.05 -6.08
CA LYS A 11 -16.43 -32.00 -6.94
C LYS A 11 -16.54 -30.67 -6.21
N GLU A 12 -17.10 -30.66 -5.00
CA GLU A 12 -17.20 -29.46 -4.16
C GLU A 12 -15.81 -28.85 -3.88
N LEU A 13 -14.80 -29.68 -3.59
CA LEU A 13 -13.42 -29.21 -3.41
C LEU A 13 -12.82 -28.63 -4.69
N SER A 14 -13.12 -29.22 -5.85
CA SER A 14 -12.67 -28.71 -7.16
C SER A 14 -13.31 -27.36 -7.46
N ASP A 15 -14.63 -27.26 -7.32
CA ASP A 15 -15.40 -26.04 -7.58
C ASP A 15 -14.94 -24.90 -6.63
N LEU A 16 -14.68 -25.22 -5.35
CA LEU A 16 -14.14 -24.27 -4.38
C LEU A 16 -12.74 -23.78 -4.79
N LYS A 17 -11.86 -24.68 -5.22
CA LYS A 17 -10.52 -24.33 -5.68
C LYS A 17 -10.58 -23.38 -6.88
N GLU A 18 -11.41 -23.71 -7.88
CA GLU A 18 -11.60 -22.86 -9.06
C GLU A 18 -12.14 -21.47 -8.70
N ALA A 19 -13.09 -21.40 -7.75
CA ALA A 19 -13.63 -20.14 -7.27
C ALA A 19 -12.55 -19.28 -6.56
N ILE A 20 -11.71 -19.89 -5.72
CA ILE A 20 -10.60 -19.20 -5.03
C ILE A 20 -9.58 -18.68 -6.04
N GLU A 21 -9.18 -19.50 -7.01
CA GLU A 21 -8.23 -19.09 -8.06
C GLU A 21 -8.80 -17.95 -8.93
N ALA A 22 -10.09 -18.02 -9.29
CA ALA A 22 -10.76 -16.97 -10.03
C ALA A 22 -10.83 -15.66 -9.24
N ASN A 23 -11.18 -15.73 -7.95
CA ASN A 23 -11.24 -14.55 -7.07
C ASN A 23 -9.86 -13.90 -6.92
N GLY A 24 -8.81 -14.71 -6.66
CA GLY A 24 -7.43 -14.23 -6.58
C GLY A 24 -6.97 -13.55 -7.86
N LYS A 25 -7.22 -14.16 -9.03
CA LYS A 25 -6.88 -13.55 -10.32
C LYS A 25 -7.60 -12.22 -10.54
N ALA A 26 -8.89 -12.13 -10.18
CA ALA A 26 -9.66 -10.91 -10.31
C ALA A 26 -9.15 -9.80 -9.36
N PHE A 27 -8.80 -10.17 -8.13
CA PHE A 27 -8.18 -9.27 -7.16
C PHE A 27 -6.84 -8.71 -7.68
N HIS A 28 -5.92 -9.57 -8.10
CA HIS A 28 -4.61 -9.15 -8.63
C HIS A 28 -4.76 -8.26 -9.87
N GLY A 29 -5.69 -8.62 -10.77
CA GLY A 29 -5.99 -7.82 -11.95
C GLY A 29 -6.54 -6.43 -11.59
N LYS A 30 -7.46 -6.34 -10.62
CA LYS A 30 -8.06 -5.07 -10.21
C LYS A 30 -7.06 -4.16 -9.49
N LEU A 31 -6.37 -4.68 -8.48
CA LEU A 31 -5.43 -3.90 -7.69
C LEU A 31 -4.23 -3.48 -8.54
N GLY A 32 -3.68 -4.38 -9.36
CA GLY A 32 -2.58 -4.06 -10.25
C GLY A 32 -2.92 -2.91 -11.22
N GLN A 33 -4.11 -2.95 -11.82
CA GLN A 33 -4.58 -1.88 -12.71
C GLN A 33 -4.79 -0.56 -11.95
N ASP A 34 -5.41 -0.59 -10.77
CA ASP A 34 -5.63 0.62 -9.96
C ASP A 34 -4.32 1.30 -9.54
N LEU A 35 -3.31 0.50 -9.16
CA LEU A 35 -1.98 1.00 -8.82
C LEU A 35 -1.29 1.62 -10.03
N PHE A 36 -1.36 0.95 -11.18
CA PHE A 36 -0.81 1.45 -12.44
C PHE A 36 -1.42 2.80 -12.83
N ASP A 37 -2.74 2.92 -12.78
CA ASP A 37 -3.46 4.14 -13.12
C ASP A 37 -3.20 5.26 -12.10
N LEU A 38 -3.04 4.91 -10.82
CA LEU A 38 -2.71 5.88 -9.77
C LEU A 38 -1.38 6.58 -10.04
N VAL A 39 -0.34 5.86 -10.48
CA VAL A 39 0.99 6.46 -10.73
C VAL A 39 0.88 7.62 -11.69
N PHE A 40 0.32 7.41 -12.88
CA PHE A 40 0.22 8.46 -13.90
C PHE A 40 -0.84 9.51 -13.57
N GLY A 41 -1.86 9.15 -12.79
CA GLY A 41 -2.87 10.09 -12.31
C GLY A 41 -2.36 11.03 -11.22
N TYR A 42 -1.39 10.58 -10.41
CA TYR A 42 -0.84 11.33 -9.29
C TYR A 42 0.45 12.08 -9.65
N TRP A 43 1.28 11.49 -10.52
CA TRP A 43 2.53 12.05 -11.02
C TRP A 43 2.42 12.31 -12.53
N PRO A 44 1.71 13.37 -12.96
CA PRO A 44 1.52 13.68 -14.38
C PRO A 44 2.83 13.90 -15.13
N GLU A 45 3.90 14.34 -14.45
CA GLU A 45 5.25 14.44 -14.98
C GLU A 45 5.77 13.10 -15.55
N MET A 46 5.31 11.97 -15.02
CA MET A 46 5.71 10.63 -15.48
C MET A 46 5.02 10.20 -16.79
N VAL A 47 4.04 10.96 -17.29
CA VAL A 47 3.39 10.64 -18.57
C VAL A 47 4.40 10.67 -19.73
N ALA A 48 5.42 11.53 -19.64
CA ALA A 48 6.46 11.65 -20.67
C ALA A 48 7.28 10.36 -20.85
N CYS A 49 7.55 9.62 -19.77
CA CYS A 49 8.30 8.36 -19.79
C CYS A 49 7.40 7.10 -19.75
N ARG A 50 6.08 7.26 -19.93
CA ARG A 50 5.10 6.17 -19.79
C ARG A 50 5.44 4.93 -20.62
N ALA A 51 5.86 5.10 -21.88
CA ALA A 51 6.17 3.97 -22.75
C ALA A 51 7.34 3.12 -22.21
N GLU A 52 8.34 3.76 -21.63
CA GLU A 52 9.49 3.10 -21.03
C GLU A 52 9.17 2.53 -19.65
N MET A 53 8.22 3.14 -18.93
CA MET A 53 7.81 2.71 -17.60
C MET A 53 6.74 1.62 -17.63
N GLU A 54 6.05 1.41 -18.75
CA GLU A 54 4.88 0.55 -18.79
C GLU A 54 5.17 -0.88 -18.31
N VAL A 55 6.20 -1.52 -18.86
CA VAL A 55 6.55 -2.90 -18.48
C VAL A 55 7.01 -2.99 -17.02
N PRO A 56 8.03 -2.24 -16.56
CA PRO A 56 8.49 -2.35 -15.17
C PRO A 56 7.44 -1.91 -14.15
N LEU A 57 6.62 -0.91 -14.47
CA LEU A 57 5.52 -0.53 -13.60
C LEU A 57 4.45 -1.62 -13.51
N ARG A 58 4.14 -2.32 -14.62
CA ARG A 58 3.22 -3.47 -14.57
C ARG A 58 3.77 -4.58 -13.68
N GLU A 59 5.04 -4.93 -13.84
CA GLU A 59 5.70 -5.93 -12.98
C GLU A 59 5.64 -5.53 -11.50
N LEU A 60 5.94 -4.25 -11.21
CA LEU A 60 5.84 -3.69 -9.87
C LEU A 60 4.41 -3.80 -9.31
N THR A 61 3.40 -3.41 -10.10
CA THR A 61 2.00 -3.46 -9.66
C THR A 61 1.52 -4.89 -9.40
N VAL A 62 2.02 -5.88 -10.16
CA VAL A 62 1.73 -7.29 -9.93
C VAL A 62 2.38 -7.74 -8.62
N ALA A 63 3.67 -7.46 -8.42
CA ALA A 63 4.39 -7.82 -7.21
C ALA A 63 3.69 -7.29 -5.95
N TYR A 64 3.29 -6.02 -5.94
CA TYR A 64 2.63 -5.43 -4.78
C TYR A 64 1.15 -5.81 -4.63
N SER A 65 0.52 -6.32 -5.69
CA SER A 65 -0.76 -7.01 -5.53
C SER A 65 -0.58 -8.36 -4.79
N HIS A 66 0.53 -9.07 -5.00
CA HIS A 66 0.87 -10.27 -4.24
C HIS A 66 1.24 -9.94 -2.79
N GLU A 67 2.03 -8.90 -2.54
CA GLU A 67 2.35 -8.46 -1.16
C GLU A 67 1.10 -8.09 -0.35
N ALA A 68 0.10 -7.48 -1.00
CA ALA A 68 -1.17 -7.22 -0.33
C ALA A 68 -1.85 -8.54 0.10
N MET A 69 -1.85 -9.56 -0.77
CA MET A 69 -2.37 -10.89 -0.43
C MET A 69 -1.60 -11.55 0.71
N GLU A 70 -0.27 -11.47 0.68
CA GLU A 70 0.59 -11.99 1.75
C GLU A 70 0.33 -11.30 3.09
N SER A 71 -0.01 -10.01 3.08
CA SER A 71 -0.42 -9.28 4.29
C SER A 71 -1.70 -9.86 4.90
N LEU A 72 -2.71 -10.20 4.08
CA LEU A 72 -3.93 -10.87 4.53
C LEU A 72 -3.63 -12.29 5.05
N ASN A 73 -2.83 -13.06 4.29
CA ASN A 73 -2.41 -14.40 4.68
C ASN A 73 -1.69 -14.40 6.03
N ALA A 74 -0.82 -13.42 6.26
CA ALA A 74 -0.11 -13.26 7.53
C ALA A 74 -1.08 -12.99 8.69
N ALA A 75 -2.00 -12.04 8.54
CA ALA A 75 -3.01 -11.74 9.57
C ALA A 75 -3.86 -12.98 9.91
N GLN A 76 -4.33 -13.71 8.90
CA GLN A 76 -5.07 -14.95 9.09
C GLN A 76 -4.21 -16.07 9.69
N TYR A 77 -2.91 -16.14 9.39
CA TYR A 77 -2.01 -17.10 9.98
C TYR A 77 -1.89 -16.90 11.49
N TYR A 78 -1.65 -15.65 11.94
CA TYR A 78 -1.59 -15.34 13.37
C TYR A 78 -2.91 -15.67 14.08
N LEU A 79 -4.04 -15.40 13.43
CA LEU A 79 -5.36 -15.74 13.97
C LEU A 79 -5.54 -17.25 14.13
N ARG A 80 -5.29 -18.02 13.05
CA ARG A 80 -5.52 -19.47 13.01
C ARG A 80 -4.59 -20.25 13.93
N THR A 81 -3.35 -19.79 14.06
CA THR A 81 -2.33 -20.48 14.88
C THR A 81 -2.34 -20.05 16.35
N GLY A 82 -3.01 -18.94 16.67
CA GLY A 82 -2.96 -18.35 18.01
C GLY A 82 -1.56 -17.80 18.37
N ALA A 83 -0.68 -17.61 17.38
CA ALA A 83 0.63 -17.03 17.60
C ALA A 83 0.52 -15.61 18.18
N ALA A 84 1.53 -15.19 18.95
CA ALA A 84 1.58 -13.84 19.47
C ALA A 84 1.69 -12.85 18.31
N VAL A 85 0.68 -11.98 18.16
CA VAL A 85 0.71 -10.88 17.18
C VAL A 85 1.89 -9.97 17.55
N PRO A 86 2.74 -9.58 16.60
CA PRO A 86 3.83 -8.65 16.86
C PRO A 86 3.27 -7.32 17.38
N GLN A 87 4.12 -6.51 18.00
CA GLN A 87 3.71 -5.18 18.41
C GLN A 87 3.44 -4.33 17.16
N THR A 88 2.17 -3.97 16.97
CA THR A 88 1.72 -3.18 15.82
C THR A 88 1.46 -1.73 16.20
N ALA A 89 1.76 -0.81 15.29
CA ALA A 89 1.45 0.60 15.44
C ALA A 89 0.32 1.03 14.47
N PRO A 90 -0.53 1.98 14.86
CA PRO A 90 -1.43 2.61 13.90
C PRO A 90 -0.65 3.25 12.76
N VAL A 91 -1.21 3.16 11.56
CA VAL A 91 -0.66 3.85 10.39
C VAL A 91 -0.54 5.35 10.70
N PRO A 92 0.62 5.98 10.44
CA PRO A 92 0.83 7.40 10.73
C PRO A 92 -0.17 8.26 9.97
N GLN A 93 -0.45 9.47 10.48
CA GLN A 93 -1.29 10.40 9.74
C GLN A 93 -0.48 11.02 8.58
N PRO A 94 -1.15 11.37 7.46
CA PRO A 94 -0.49 12.07 6.39
C PRO A 94 0.04 13.43 6.86
N LEU A 95 1.22 13.82 6.35
CA LEU A 95 1.81 15.12 6.61
C LEU A 95 0.88 16.26 6.16
N SER A 96 0.89 17.36 6.89
CA SER A 96 0.03 18.52 6.69
C SER A 96 0.82 19.83 6.71
N ALA A 97 0.20 20.92 6.26
CA ALA A 97 0.82 22.24 6.34
C ALA A 97 1.11 22.69 7.78
N THR A 98 0.35 22.17 8.77
CA THR A 98 0.62 22.43 10.19
C THR A 98 1.95 21.83 10.63
N ASP A 99 2.30 20.63 10.15
CA ASP A 99 3.59 20.01 10.45
C ASP A 99 4.77 20.82 9.88
N ALA A 100 4.57 21.48 8.73
CA ALA A 100 5.56 22.40 8.15
C ALA A 100 5.79 23.62 9.05
N GLU A 101 4.71 24.25 9.52
CA GLU A 101 4.78 25.40 10.43
C GLU A 101 5.42 25.01 11.77
N GLU A 102 5.11 23.84 12.32
CA GLU A 102 5.74 23.33 13.54
C GLU A 102 7.24 23.09 13.35
N ARG A 103 7.66 22.60 12.19
CA ARG A 103 9.08 22.42 11.84
C ARG A 103 9.80 23.76 11.70
N ALA A 104 9.18 24.75 11.05
CA ALA A 104 9.73 26.12 10.96
C ALA A 104 9.86 26.76 12.36
N LEU A 105 8.84 26.64 13.20
CA LEU A 105 8.87 27.15 14.58
C LEU A 105 9.96 26.49 15.43
N LYS A 106 10.20 25.19 15.21
CA LYS A 106 11.27 24.47 15.90
C LYS A 106 12.65 24.99 15.47
N LEU A 107 12.89 25.15 14.17
CA LEU A 107 14.16 25.67 13.65
C LEU A 107 14.42 27.10 14.10
N HIS A 108 13.40 27.96 14.10
CA HIS A 108 13.54 29.32 14.60
C HIS A 108 13.84 29.37 16.12
N ARG A 109 13.32 28.43 16.92
CA ARG A 109 13.69 28.33 18.35
C ARG A 109 15.15 27.90 18.55
N GLU A 110 15.67 27.07 17.64
CA GLU A 110 17.05 26.58 17.69
C GLU A 110 18.05 27.62 17.13
N MET A 111 17.62 28.41 16.15
CA MET A 111 18.38 29.47 15.47
C MET A 111 17.52 30.74 15.31
N PRO A 112 17.39 31.55 16.39
CA PRO A 112 16.50 32.71 16.42
C PRO A 112 17.06 33.93 15.69
N ASP A 113 18.28 33.85 15.17
CA ASP A 113 18.99 34.88 14.41
C ASP A 113 18.52 34.98 12.94
N VAL A 114 17.87 33.93 12.44
CA VAL A 114 17.24 33.89 11.11
C VAL A 114 15.75 34.26 11.25
N ASP A 115 15.24 35.07 10.32
CA ASP A 115 13.84 35.50 10.31
C ASP A 115 12.91 34.28 10.21
N MET A 116 11.79 34.32 10.91
CA MET A 116 10.78 33.27 10.85
C MET A 116 10.23 33.10 9.42
N ASP A 117 10.10 34.18 8.66
CA ASP A 117 9.62 34.09 7.28
C ASP A 117 10.64 33.40 6.35
N GLU A 118 11.93 33.59 6.61
CA GLU A 118 13.02 32.88 5.92
C GLU A 118 13.01 31.38 6.28
N TRP A 119 12.81 31.03 7.55
CA TRP A 119 12.63 29.63 7.96
C TRP A 119 11.41 28.97 7.33
N ARG A 120 10.29 29.70 7.21
CA ARG A 120 9.08 29.18 6.55
C ARG A 120 9.34 28.88 5.09
N GLU A 121 10.02 29.77 4.36
CA GLU A 121 10.33 29.57 2.95
C GLU A 121 11.21 28.31 2.76
N ILE A 122 12.32 28.23 3.52
CA ILE A 122 13.25 27.09 3.49
C ILE A 122 12.52 25.77 3.81
N VAL A 123 11.74 25.74 4.89
CA VAL A 123 11.02 24.53 5.28
C VAL A 123 9.96 24.16 4.25
N TRP A 124 9.24 25.14 3.71
CA TRP A 124 8.11 24.89 2.83
C TRP A 124 8.54 24.26 1.52
N GLU A 125 9.65 24.70 0.92
CA GLU A 125 10.18 24.13 -0.33
C GLU A 125 10.44 22.62 -0.20
N ASP A 126 11.18 22.22 0.84
CA ASP A 126 11.47 20.80 1.12
C ASP A 126 10.21 20.02 1.53
N PHE A 127 9.33 20.66 2.29
CA PHE A 127 8.17 20.01 2.89
C PHE A 127 7.07 19.72 1.87
N GLN A 128 6.92 20.56 0.84
CA GLN A 128 5.94 20.33 -0.22
C GLN A 128 6.15 18.99 -0.91
N TRP A 129 7.40 18.65 -1.23
CA TRP A 129 7.72 17.37 -1.85
C TRP A 129 7.49 16.20 -0.89
N GLN A 130 7.96 16.32 0.36
CA GLN A 130 7.75 15.30 1.40
C GLN A 130 6.26 15.03 1.64
N MET A 131 5.45 16.09 1.71
CA MET A 131 4.00 15.99 1.86
C MET A 131 3.37 15.31 0.65
N LYS A 132 3.72 15.70 -0.59
CA LYS A 132 3.20 15.08 -1.82
C LYS A 132 3.54 13.59 -1.87
N ALA A 133 4.78 13.21 -1.54
CA ALA A 133 5.25 11.84 -1.50
C ALA A 133 4.57 11.01 -0.39
N ASN A 134 4.41 11.57 0.81
CA ASN A 134 3.70 10.91 1.90
C ASN A 134 2.22 10.67 1.55
N HIS A 135 1.55 11.67 0.98
CA HIS A 135 0.15 11.53 0.53
C HIS A 135 -0.01 10.46 -0.54
N PHE A 136 1.00 10.28 -1.41
CA PHE A 136 1.00 9.22 -2.42
C PHE A 136 0.98 7.83 -1.79
N VAL A 137 1.82 7.58 -0.77
CA VAL A 137 1.81 6.33 0.01
C VAL A 137 0.43 6.07 0.60
N HIS A 138 -0.20 7.09 1.19
CA HIS A 138 -1.56 6.96 1.74
C HIS A 138 -2.62 6.66 0.68
N ARG A 139 -2.46 7.16 -0.56
CA ARG A 139 -3.36 6.82 -1.68
C ARG A 139 -3.22 5.36 -2.09
N ILE A 140 -1.98 4.86 -2.18
CA ILE A 140 -1.70 3.44 -2.46
C ILE A 140 -2.31 2.56 -1.37
N HIS A 141 -2.05 2.88 -0.10
CA HIS A 141 -2.59 2.15 1.04
C HIS A 141 -4.12 2.08 1.00
N LYS A 142 -4.78 3.21 0.70
CA LYS A 142 -6.25 3.26 0.55
C LYS A 142 -6.77 2.37 -0.59
N LEU A 143 -6.06 2.30 -1.71
CA LEU A 143 -6.43 1.40 -2.81
C LEU A 143 -6.29 -0.07 -2.42
N MET A 144 -5.20 -0.44 -1.76
CA MET A 144 -4.99 -1.80 -1.27
C MET A 144 -6.09 -2.23 -0.29
N LYS A 145 -6.44 -1.38 0.68
CA LYS A 145 -7.55 -1.63 1.62
C LYS A 145 -8.89 -1.80 0.92
N ARG A 146 -9.16 -0.95 -0.06
CA ARG A 146 -10.40 -1.02 -0.83
C ARG A 146 -10.47 -2.33 -1.62
N ALA A 147 -9.41 -2.69 -2.33
CA ALA A 147 -9.35 -3.95 -3.07
C ALA A 147 -9.51 -5.16 -2.12
N MET A 148 -8.88 -5.14 -0.94
CA MET A 148 -9.09 -6.19 0.06
C MET A 148 -10.55 -6.28 0.51
N THR A 149 -11.16 -5.14 0.79
CA THR A 149 -12.57 -5.10 1.22
C THR A 149 -13.50 -5.58 0.11
N ASP A 150 -13.24 -5.19 -1.14
CA ASP A 150 -14.09 -5.53 -2.28
C ASP A 150 -14.07 -7.04 -2.61
N PHE A 151 -12.94 -7.73 -2.36
CA PHE A 151 -12.74 -9.14 -2.75
C PHE A 151 -12.73 -10.15 -1.58
N TYR A 152 -12.43 -9.69 -0.37
CA TYR A 152 -12.18 -10.53 0.81
C TYR A 152 -12.92 -10.01 2.06
N LEU A 153 -14.06 -9.32 1.90
CA LEU A 153 -14.83 -8.79 3.04
C LEU A 153 -15.11 -9.87 4.10
N ASP A 154 -15.51 -11.06 3.68
CA ASP A 154 -15.85 -12.14 4.60
C ASP A 154 -14.63 -12.56 5.43
N ASP A 155 -13.47 -12.76 4.78
CA ASP A 155 -12.20 -13.03 5.45
C ASP A 155 -11.81 -11.92 6.45
N LEU A 156 -12.06 -10.66 6.10
CA LEU A 156 -11.77 -9.51 6.97
C LEU A 156 -12.70 -9.46 8.20
N LEU A 157 -13.95 -9.87 8.05
CA LEU A 157 -14.92 -9.92 9.15
C LEU A 157 -14.60 -11.01 10.18
N GLU A 158 -13.81 -12.01 9.81
CA GLU A 158 -13.30 -13.03 10.72
C GLU A 158 -12.12 -12.55 11.59
N LEU A 159 -11.42 -11.48 11.17
CA LEU A 159 -10.28 -10.94 11.91
C LEU A 159 -10.75 -10.14 13.13
N ASP A 160 -10.12 -10.39 14.29
CA ASP A 160 -10.29 -9.55 15.47
C ASP A 160 -9.50 -8.23 15.33
N GLY A 161 -9.71 -7.29 16.26
CA GLY A 161 -9.12 -5.95 16.19
C GLY A 161 -7.59 -5.91 16.11
N LYS A 162 -6.86 -6.85 16.73
CA LYS A 162 -5.39 -6.87 16.68
C LYS A 162 -4.88 -7.42 15.35
N HIS A 163 -5.58 -8.37 14.74
CA HIS A 163 -5.23 -8.90 13.41
C HIS A 163 -5.62 -7.93 12.29
N LEU A 164 -6.72 -7.18 12.46
CA LEU A 164 -7.05 -6.06 11.57
C LEU A 164 -5.99 -4.96 11.63
N LEU A 165 -5.50 -4.63 12.82
CA LEU A 165 -4.42 -3.66 12.98
C LEU A 165 -3.12 -4.15 12.34
N LEU A 166 -2.79 -5.44 12.50
CA LEU A 166 -1.65 -6.06 11.83
C LEU A 166 -1.77 -5.99 10.30
N LEU A 167 -2.94 -6.31 9.76
CA LEU A 167 -3.20 -6.20 8.33
C LEU A 167 -3.04 -4.75 7.84
N ASP A 168 -3.64 -3.79 8.54
CA ASP A 168 -3.56 -2.37 8.18
C ASP A 168 -2.12 -1.86 8.17
N GLU A 169 -1.33 -2.23 9.18
CA GLU A 169 0.09 -1.89 9.26
C GLU A 169 0.91 -2.56 8.15
N TYR A 170 0.67 -3.84 7.86
CA TYR A 170 1.41 -4.56 6.82
C TYR A 170 1.08 -4.04 5.41
N LEU A 171 -0.19 -3.76 5.12
CA LEU A 171 -0.59 -3.10 3.89
C LEU A 171 0.07 -1.74 3.72
N TYR A 172 0.34 -1.03 4.82
CA TYR A 172 1.03 0.26 4.78
C TYR A 172 2.55 0.13 4.64
N ILE A 173 3.20 -0.65 5.51
CA ILE A 173 4.67 -0.74 5.60
C ILE A 173 5.21 -1.64 4.50
N MET A 174 4.73 -2.88 4.41
CA MET A 174 5.22 -3.88 3.44
C MET A 174 4.61 -3.69 2.05
N GLY A 175 3.40 -3.13 1.97
CA GLY A 175 2.72 -2.84 0.71
C GLY A 175 3.01 -1.44 0.19
N ALA A 176 2.26 -0.46 0.69
CA ALA A 176 2.19 0.87 0.10
C ALA A 176 3.51 1.67 0.13
N SER A 177 4.22 1.63 1.25
CA SER A 177 5.48 2.36 1.42
C SER A 177 6.57 1.79 0.53
N GLN A 178 6.69 0.46 0.49
CA GLN A 178 7.66 -0.24 -0.34
C GLN A 178 7.35 -0.10 -1.85
N PHE A 179 6.07 -0.15 -2.24
CA PHE A 179 5.67 0.15 -3.63
C PHE A 179 6.13 1.55 -4.06
N ALA A 180 5.91 2.56 -3.20
CA ALA A 180 6.32 3.93 -3.50
C ALA A 180 7.84 4.06 -3.59
N GLU A 181 8.58 3.41 -2.67
CA GLU A 181 10.05 3.40 -2.69
C GLU A 181 10.61 2.79 -3.98
N GLU A 182 10.11 1.62 -4.37
CA GLU A 182 10.51 0.95 -5.62
C GLU A 182 10.11 1.75 -6.86
N LEU A 183 8.96 2.43 -6.83
CA LEU A 183 8.56 3.35 -7.90
C LEU A 183 9.56 4.50 -8.03
N TYR A 184 9.96 5.13 -6.92
CA TYR A 184 10.93 6.23 -6.97
C TYR A 184 12.30 5.77 -7.46
N LYS A 185 12.75 4.55 -7.11
CA LYS A 185 13.96 3.97 -7.70
C LYS A 185 13.85 3.83 -9.23
N LEU A 186 12.71 3.38 -9.73
CA LEU A 186 12.44 3.31 -11.17
C LEU A 186 12.45 4.69 -11.85
N MET A 187 12.18 5.77 -11.11
CA MET A 187 12.21 7.15 -11.60
C MET A 187 13.63 7.70 -11.62
N ASP A 188 14.38 7.52 -10.54
CA ASP A 188 15.75 8.05 -10.38
C ASP A 188 16.73 7.41 -11.37
N ASP A 189 16.59 6.11 -11.66
CA ASP A 189 17.40 5.39 -12.67
C ASP A 189 17.24 5.93 -14.11
N ARG A 190 16.40 6.95 -14.32
CA ARG A 190 16.01 7.49 -15.62
C ARG A 190 16.20 8.99 -15.77
N GLU A 191 16.74 9.68 -14.76
CA GLU A 191 17.19 11.06 -14.98
C GLU A 191 18.36 11.06 -15.98
N PRO A 192 18.25 11.75 -17.12
CA PRO A 192 19.39 11.94 -18.00
C PRO A 192 20.37 12.93 -17.35
N GLU A 193 21.65 12.57 -17.27
CA GLU A 193 22.77 13.49 -16.99
C GLU A 193 22.75 14.73 -17.90
#